data_AF-A0A1G6TE80-F1
#
_entry.id   AF-A0A1G6TE80-F1
#
_cell.length_a   1.000
_cell.length_b   1.000
_cell.length_c   1.000
_cell.angle_alpha   90.00
_cell.angle_beta   90.00
_cell.angle_gamma   90.00
#
_symmetry.space_group_name_H-M   'P 1'
#
loop_
_entity.id
_entity.type
_entity.pdbx_description
1 polymer ?
#
loop_
_entity_poly.entity_id
_entity_poly.type
_entity_poly.pdbx_seq_one_letter_code
_entity_poly.pdbx_strand_id
1 'polypeptide(L)'
;MVRKDLGNGFAIVNNHIILHFNKEVYRKFYPLIHFPDFEIIESNGSNFHYFRDKNNIYLESHMNPFCVLADAHPLDFHLLDFKKGMATSNGTDYIFDQKLPYRFEDVKPLSGLYQQVNNKIYFAYFKEVPAVDTATFEVLYGERIGNMAKDRRNVYFRDKIIPEADAGSFRILEQCINSAYYHEWDHTFYAVDRQFAFYIDTIAKTVKTIRTKSPDRLRFQIKDELGYAIDDDYRYLFGKRKR
;
A
#
# COMPACT_ATOMS: atom_id res chain seq x y z
N MET A 1 -14.50 -26.19 35.21
CA MET A 1 -14.29 -25.02 34.34
C MET A 1 -14.46 -25.48 32.91
N VAL A 2 -15.42 -24.93 32.16
CA VAL A 2 -15.63 -25.35 30.77
C VAL A 2 -14.62 -24.60 29.90
N ARG A 3 -13.79 -25.33 29.16
CA ARG A 3 -12.81 -24.76 28.23
C ARG A 3 -13.10 -25.29 26.83
N LYS A 4 -13.45 -24.40 25.91
CA LYS A 4 -13.59 -24.67 24.48
C LYS A 4 -12.28 -24.29 23.81
N ASP A 5 -11.53 -25.27 23.32
CA ASP A 5 -10.35 -25.01 22.48
C ASP A 5 -10.82 -24.55 21.10
N LEU A 6 -10.21 -23.47 20.58
CA LEU A 6 -10.49 -22.95 19.24
C LEU A 6 -9.36 -23.26 18.25
N GLY A 7 -8.23 -23.81 18.72
CA GLY A 7 -7.00 -23.98 17.92
C GLY A 7 -6.13 -22.73 17.90
N ASN A 8 -4.92 -22.85 17.35
CA ASN A 8 -3.96 -21.72 17.23
C ASN A 8 -3.65 -21.00 18.55
N GLY A 9 -3.67 -21.73 19.67
CA GLY A 9 -3.45 -21.18 21.00
C GLY A 9 -4.66 -20.42 21.58
N PHE A 10 -5.79 -20.33 20.85
CA PHE A 10 -7.01 -19.71 21.34
C PHE A 10 -7.89 -20.68 22.12
N ALA A 11 -8.50 -20.19 23.20
CA ALA A 11 -9.51 -20.93 23.95
C ALA A 11 -10.55 -20.00 24.56
N ILE A 12 -11.79 -20.46 24.64
CA ILE A 12 -12.85 -19.81 25.41
C ILE A 12 -13.00 -20.52 26.75
N VAL A 13 -12.98 -19.75 27.84
CA VAL A 13 -13.19 -20.24 29.20
C VAL A 13 -14.54 -19.75 29.70
N ASN A 14 -15.35 -20.71 30.17
CA ASN A 14 -16.66 -20.49 30.79
C ASN A 14 -17.63 -19.63 29.95
N ASN A 15 -17.47 -19.61 28.61
CA ASN A 15 -18.24 -18.78 27.67
C ASN A 15 -18.20 -17.27 27.94
N HIS A 16 -17.13 -16.75 28.55
CA HIS A 16 -17.01 -15.29 28.79
C HIS A 16 -15.57 -14.75 28.73
N ILE A 17 -14.56 -15.60 28.58
CA ILE A 17 -13.15 -15.20 28.50
C ILE A 17 -12.53 -15.83 27.26
N ILE A 18 -11.86 -15.03 26.44
CA ILE A 18 -11.03 -15.48 25.32
C ILE A 18 -9.57 -15.41 25.76
N LEU A 19 -8.87 -16.53 25.67
CA LEU A 19 -7.44 -16.64 25.88
C LEU A 19 -6.73 -16.84 24.55
N HIS A 20 -5.55 -16.24 24.39
CA HIS A 20 -4.55 -16.57 23.37
C HIS A 20 -3.22 -16.88 24.07
N PHE A 21 -2.72 -18.11 23.95
CA PHE A 21 -1.57 -18.61 24.72
C PHE A 21 -1.65 -18.32 26.23
N ASN A 22 -2.82 -18.63 26.82
CA ASN A 22 -3.17 -18.42 28.23
C ASN A 22 -3.19 -16.96 28.71
N LYS A 23 -3.10 -15.98 27.81
CA LYS A 23 -3.34 -14.57 28.12
C LYS A 23 -4.74 -14.17 27.69
N GLU A 24 -5.46 -13.47 28.56
CA GLU A 24 -6.77 -12.93 28.22
C GLU A 24 -6.64 -11.83 27.16
N VAL A 25 -7.42 -11.94 26.09
CA VAL A 25 -7.42 -11.04 24.94
C VAL A 25 -8.82 -10.52 24.63
N TYR A 26 -8.90 -9.44 23.87
CA TYR A 26 -10.12 -8.86 23.31
C TYR A 26 -11.21 -8.45 24.32
N ARG A 27 -10.87 -8.30 25.61
CA ARG A 27 -11.83 -7.94 26.68
C ARG A 27 -12.73 -6.75 26.32
N LYS A 28 -12.19 -5.76 25.61
CA LYS A 28 -12.95 -4.57 25.15
C LYS A 28 -14.11 -4.90 24.20
N PHE A 29 -14.06 -6.04 23.52
CA PHE A 29 -15.05 -6.49 22.53
C PHE A 29 -16.02 -7.53 23.08
N TYR A 30 -15.85 -8.00 24.32
CA TYR A 30 -16.76 -8.98 24.93
C TYR A 30 -18.23 -8.57 24.91
N PRO A 31 -18.61 -7.28 25.07
CA PRO A 31 -20.00 -6.87 24.92
C PRO A 31 -20.62 -7.10 23.53
N LEU A 32 -19.78 -7.27 22.49
CA LEU A 32 -20.20 -7.50 21.11
C LEU A 32 -20.15 -8.98 20.71
N ILE A 33 -19.33 -9.77 21.42
CA ILE A 33 -19.04 -11.17 21.09
C ILE A 33 -20.15 -12.09 21.60
N HIS A 34 -20.73 -12.85 20.69
CA HIS A 34 -21.58 -13.98 21.04
C HIS A 34 -20.72 -15.24 21.27
N PHE A 35 -20.22 -15.38 22.49
CA PHE A 35 -19.28 -16.45 22.89
C PHE A 35 -19.64 -17.88 22.48
N PRO A 36 -20.90 -18.35 22.57
CA PRO A 36 -21.25 -19.72 22.20
C PRO A 36 -20.83 -20.07 20.76
N ASP A 37 -21.04 -19.12 19.84
CA ASP A 37 -20.81 -19.29 18.41
C ASP A 37 -19.46 -18.72 17.95
N PHE A 38 -18.68 -18.13 18.87
CA PHE A 38 -17.40 -17.55 18.52
C PHE A 38 -16.41 -18.66 18.12
N GLU A 39 -15.83 -18.51 16.93
CA GLU A 39 -14.90 -19.45 16.33
C GLU A 39 -13.90 -18.76 15.39
N ILE A 40 -12.81 -19.46 15.08
CA ILE A 40 -11.81 -19.03 14.10
C ILE A 40 -12.33 -19.38 12.71
N ILE A 41 -12.30 -18.40 11.79
CA ILE A 41 -12.47 -18.64 10.35
C ILE A 41 -11.15 -19.15 9.77
N GLU A 42 -10.08 -18.36 9.92
CA GLU A 42 -8.74 -18.70 9.45
C GLU A 42 -7.69 -17.98 10.28
N SER A 43 -6.51 -18.59 10.43
CA SER A 43 -5.45 -18.11 11.31
C SER A 43 -4.07 -18.54 10.80
N ASN A 44 -3.07 -17.67 10.94
CA ASN A 44 -1.66 -18.03 10.74
C ASN A 44 -0.97 -18.54 12.01
N GLY A 45 -1.70 -18.71 13.12
CA GLY A 45 -1.15 -19.15 14.41
C GLY A 45 -0.38 -18.08 15.20
N SER A 46 -0.31 -16.83 14.71
CA SER A 46 0.46 -15.77 15.35
C SER A 46 -0.30 -14.45 15.42
N ASN A 47 -0.24 -13.63 14.36
CA ASN A 47 -0.67 -12.23 14.38
C ASN A 47 -1.68 -11.91 13.28
N PHE A 48 -2.32 -12.92 12.70
CA PHE A 48 -3.34 -12.72 11.67
C PHE A 48 -4.43 -13.78 11.79
N HIS A 49 -5.63 -13.34 12.13
CA HIS A 49 -6.77 -14.19 12.45
C HIS A 49 -8.07 -13.52 12.00
N TYR A 50 -8.92 -14.28 11.32
CA TYR A 50 -10.32 -13.96 11.16
C TYR A 50 -11.14 -14.83 12.10
N PHE A 51 -12.14 -14.24 12.75
CA PHE A 51 -13.09 -14.92 13.60
C PHE A 51 -14.50 -14.57 13.18
N ARG A 52 -15.46 -15.40 13.58
CA ARG A 52 -16.88 -15.06 13.50
C ARG A 52 -17.62 -15.50 14.75
N ASP A 53 -18.74 -14.84 14.98
CA ASP A 53 -19.85 -15.41 15.73
C ASP A 53 -21.13 -15.30 14.88
N LYS A 54 -22.31 -15.55 15.47
CA LYS A 54 -23.57 -15.48 14.73
C LYS A 54 -23.93 -14.07 14.22
N ASN A 55 -23.32 -13.02 14.76
CA ASN A 55 -23.66 -11.62 14.48
C ASN A 55 -22.57 -10.93 13.64
N ASN A 56 -21.30 -11.20 13.92
CA ASN A 56 -20.18 -10.38 13.47
C ASN A 56 -19.02 -11.18 12.90
N ILE A 57 -18.30 -10.56 11.98
CA ILE A 57 -16.94 -10.94 11.57
C ILE A 57 -15.94 -10.10 12.35
N TYR A 58 -14.86 -10.73 12.82
CA TYR A 58 -13.77 -10.06 13.51
C TYR A 58 -12.45 -10.32 12.80
N LEU A 59 -11.52 -9.38 12.91
CA LEU A 59 -10.20 -9.45 12.31
C LEU A 59 -9.16 -8.90 13.30
N GLU A 60 -8.11 -9.66 13.56
CA GLU A 60 -6.83 -9.14 14.07
C GLU A 60 -5.76 -9.42 13.02
N SER A 61 -4.92 -8.43 12.69
CA SER A 61 -3.80 -8.65 11.78
C SER A 61 -2.56 -7.84 12.18
N HIS A 62 -1.45 -8.06 11.47
CA HIS A 62 -0.27 -7.19 11.57
C HIS A 62 -0.52 -5.78 10.97
N MET A 63 -1.60 -5.60 10.21
CA MET A 63 -1.98 -4.32 9.58
C MET A 63 -3.01 -3.54 10.41
N ASN A 64 -3.77 -4.20 11.29
CA ASN A 64 -4.82 -3.59 12.09
C ASN A 64 -5.01 -4.32 13.44
N PRO A 65 -5.33 -3.60 14.53
CA PRO A 65 -5.70 -4.24 15.79
C PRO A 65 -7.00 -5.03 15.66
N PHE A 66 -7.27 -5.94 16.61
CA PHE A 66 -8.54 -6.66 16.67
C PHE A 66 -9.73 -5.70 16.54
N CYS A 67 -10.59 -5.96 15.57
CA CYS A 67 -11.76 -5.14 15.25
C CYS A 67 -12.94 -6.01 14.80
N VAL A 68 -14.14 -5.42 14.84
CA VAL A 68 -15.30 -5.93 14.09
C VAL A 68 -15.16 -5.43 12.67
N LEU A 69 -15.28 -6.32 11.68
CA LEU A 69 -15.26 -5.93 10.27
C LEU A 69 -16.63 -5.31 9.92
N ALA A 70 -16.65 -3.99 9.74
CA ALA A 70 -17.89 -3.25 9.56
C ALA A 70 -18.66 -3.73 8.31
N ASP A 71 -19.99 -3.85 8.42
CA ASP A 71 -20.93 -4.32 7.38
C ASP A 71 -20.70 -5.74 6.83
N ALA A 72 -19.73 -6.48 7.37
CA ALA A 72 -19.56 -7.88 7.05
C ALA A 72 -20.56 -8.74 7.84
N HIS A 73 -21.19 -9.69 7.17
CA HIS A 73 -22.17 -10.60 7.73
C HIS A 73 -21.64 -12.04 7.77
N PRO A 74 -21.74 -12.75 8.92
CA PRO A 74 -21.23 -14.12 9.06
C PRO A 74 -21.80 -15.14 8.06
N LEU A 75 -23.00 -14.89 7.54
CA LEU A 75 -23.71 -15.80 6.64
C LEU A 75 -23.17 -15.79 5.21
N ASP A 76 -22.54 -14.70 4.76
CA ASP A 76 -22.07 -14.53 3.39
C ASP A 76 -20.59 -14.10 3.29
N PHE A 77 -19.89 -14.10 4.42
CA PHE A 77 -18.48 -13.75 4.46
C PHE A 77 -17.62 -14.83 3.82
N HIS A 78 -16.78 -14.43 2.88
CA HIS A 78 -15.83 -15.29 2.19
C HIS A 78 -14.43 -14.68 2.21
N LEU A 79 -13.44 -15.46 2.65
CA LEU A 79 -12.03 -15.15 2.44
C LEU A 79 -11.65 -15.49 1.01
N LEU A 80 -11.04 -14.53 0.31
CA LEU A 80 -10.60 -14.66 -1.08
C LEU A 80 -9.10 -14.95 -1.16
N ASP A 81 -8.31 -14.22 -0.38
CA ASP A 81 -6.86 -14.44 -0.22
C ASP A 81 -6.48 -14.04 1.20
N PHE A 82 -6.40 -15.03 2.09
CA PHE A 82 -6.07 -14.82 3.50
C PHE A 82 -4.75 -14.09 3.67
N LYS A 83 -3.70 -14.43 2.91
CA LYS A 83 -2.36 -13.81 3.06
C LYS A 83 -2.37 -12.32 2.75
N LYS A 84 -3.22 -11.89 1.81
CA LYS A 84 -3.39 -10.48 1.43
C LYS A 84 -4.52 -9.77 2.18
N GLY A 85 -5.21 -10.48 3.08
CA GLY A 85 -6.39 -9.96 3.78
C GLY A 85 -7.55 -9.63 2.85
N MET A 86 -7.66 -10.30 1.70
CA MET A 86 -8.75 -10.09 0.77
C MET A 86 -9.97 -10.90 1.21
N ALA A 87 -11.10 -10.22 1.39
CA ALA A 87 -12.36 -10.84 1.75
C ALA A 87 -13.54 -10.15 1.04
N THR A 88 -14.70 -10.79 1.04
CA THR A 88 -15.95 -10.22 0.54
C THR A 88 -17.11 -10.60 1.45
N SER A 89 -18.08 -9.71 1.57
CA SER A 89 -19.35 -9.94 2.28
C SER A 89 -20.35 -8.86 1.89
N ASN A 90 -21.61 -9.25 1.68
CA ASN A 90 -22.73 -8.36 1.35
C ASN A 90 -22.42 -7.40 0.19
N GLY A 91 -21.81 -7.92 -0.87
CA GLY A 91 -21.42 -7.12 -2.03
C GLY A 91 -20.35 -6.06 -1.75
N THR A 92 -19.66 -6.13 -0.62
CA THR A 92 -18.53 -5.27 -0.26
C THR A 92 -17.26 -6.10 -0.24
N ASP A 93 -16.20 -5.58 -0.84
CA ASP A 93 -14.90 -6.22 -0.84
C ASP A 93 -13.97 -5.49 0.13
N TYR A 94 -13.08 -6.25 0.76
CA TYR A 94 -12.24 -5.78 1.85
C TYR A 94 -10.78 -6.11 1.57
N ILE A 95 -9.90 -5.21 1.98
CA ILE A 95 -8.48 -5.46 2.20
C ILE A 95 -8.23 -5.20 3.69
N PHE A 96 -7.96 -6.26 4.44
CA PHE A 96 -7.94 -6.26 5.90
C PHE A 96 -9.24 -5.68 6.49
N ASP A 97 -9.15 -4.66 7.34
CA ASP A 97 -10.29 -4.01 7.99
C ASP A 97 -10.96 -2.93 7.13
N GLN A 98 -10.38 -2.63 5.97
CA GLN A 98 -10.82 -1.52 5.12
C GLN A 98 -11.71 -2.00 3.98
N LYS A 99 -12.83 -1.31 3.81
CA LYS A 99 -13.75 -1.48 2.69
C LYS A 99 -13.18 -0.86 1.43
N LEU A 100 -13.33 -1.57 0.32
CA LEU A 100 -13.07 -1.03 -0.99
C LEU A 100 -14.27 -0.24 -1.51
N PRO A 101 -14.05 0.86 -2.25
CA PRO A 101 -15.11 1.61 -2.90
C PRO A 101 -15.62 0.95 -4.20
N TYR A 102 -15.21 -0.30 -4.45
CA TYR A 102 -15.50 -1.08 -5.65
C TYR A 102 -15.31 -2.58 -5.37
N ARG A 103 -15.72 -3.44 -6.31
CA ARG A 103 -15.50 -4.89 -6.25
C ARG A 103 -14.17 -5.28 -6.89
N PHE A 104 -13.52 -6.33 -6.39
CA PHE A 104 -12.33 -6.94 -6.97
C PHE A 104 -12.57 -7.42 -8.40
N GLU A 105 -13.79 -7.86 -8.73
CA GLU A 105 -14.14 -8.29 -10.10
C GLU A 105 -14.07 -7.15 -11.12
N ASP A 106 -14.23 -5.90 -10.67
CA ASP A 106 -14.14 -4.71 -11.53
C ASP A 106 -12.70 -4.20 -11.69
N VAL A 107 -11.73 -4.81 -11.00
CA VAL A 107 -10.35 -4.35 -10.94
C VAL A 107 -9.58 -4.81 -12.18
N LYS A 108 -9.02 -3.84 -12.90
CA LYS A 108 -7.97 -4.05 -13.90
C LYS A 108 -6.62 -3.64 -13.29
N PRO A 109 -5.74 -4.60 -12.91
CA PRO A 109 -4.42 -4.28 -12.39
C PRO A 109 -3.58 -3.53 -13.44
N LEU A 110 -2.87 -2.48 -13.02
CA LEU A 110 -1.91 -1.75 -13.86
C LEU A 110 -0.47 -1.98 -13.40
N SER A 111 -0.26 -2.06 -12.08
CA SER A 111 1.00 -2.48 -11.45
C SER A 111 0.70 -3.08 -10.07
N GLY A 112 1.74 -3.46 -9.32
CA GLY A 112 1.56 -3.93 -7.94
C GLY A 112 0.94 -2.90 -6.99
N LEU A 113 0.86 -1.62 -7.38
CA LEU A 113 0.32 -0.53 -6.57
C LEU A 113 -0.78 0.29 -7.24
N TYR A 114 -0.96 0.21 -8.55
CA TYR A 114 -2.02 0.91 -9.25
C TYR A 114 -2.98 -0.05 -9.91
N GLN A 115 -4.25 0.32 -9.87
CA GLN A 115 -5.31 -0.42 -10.52
C GLN A 115 -6.37 0.53 -11.06
N GLN A 116 -6.96 0.13 -12.18
CA GLN A 116 -8.06 0.83 -12.81
C GLN A 116 -9.37 0.15 -12.44
N VAL A 117 -10.36 0.97 -12.10
CA VAL A 117 -11.76 0.55 -11.92
C VAL A 117 -12.63 1.55 -12.65
N ASN A 118 -13.37 1.08 -13.65
CA ASN A 118 -14.10 1.94 -14.58
C ASN A 118 -13.16 3.04 -15.16
N ASN A 119 -13.56 4.31 -15.07
CA ASN A 119 -12.78 5.45 -15.53
C ASN A 119 -11.98 6.14 -14.40
N LYS A 120 -11.61 5.39 -13.36
CA LYS A 120 -10.82 5.88 -12.22
C LYS A 120 -9.57 5.02 -12.04
N ILE A 121 -8.51 5.66 -11.56
CA ILE A 121 -7.29 4.96 -11.10
C ILE A 121 -7.24 5.07 -9.58
N TYR A 122 -6.88 3.96 -8.94
CA TYR A 122 -6.63 3.89 -7.51
C TYR A 122 -5.19 3.47 -7.26
N PHE A 123 -4.56 4.09 -6.26
CA PHE A 123 -3.27 3.71 -5.71
C PHE A 123 -3.47 2.95 -4.39
N ALA A 124 -2.81 1.81 -4.25
CA ALA A 124 -2.85 0.92 -3.08
C ALA A 124 -4.28 0.64 -2.61
N TYR A 125 -5.14 0.19 -3.53
CA TYR A 125 -6.57 -0.12 -3.36
C TYR A 125 -7.52 1.02 -2.98
N PHE A 126 -7.10 1.99 -2.17
CA PHE A 126 -8.04 2.91 -1.52
C PHE A 126 -8.00 4.34 -2.04
N LYS A 127 -6.88 4.74 -2.64
CA LYS A 127 -6.63 6.15 -2.93
C LYS A 127 -6.90 6.47 -4.38
N GLU A 128 -8.03 7.12 -4.66
CA GLU A 128 -8.31 7.62 -6.00
C GLU A 128 -7.24 8.64 -6.42
N VAL A 129 -6.67 8.45 -7.60
CA VAL A 129 -5.68 9.35 -8.19
C VAL A 129 -6.44 10.49 -8.89
N PRO A 130 -6.18 11.76 -8.54
CA PRO A 130 -6.99 12.88 -9.00
C PRO A 130 -6.68 13.28 -10.45
N ALA A 131 -7.70 13.76 -11.17
CA ALA A 131 -7.58 14.36 -12.50
C ALA A 131 -6.85 13.51 -13.57
N VAL A 132 -6.97 12.19 -13.46
CA VAL A 132 -6.33 11.23 -14.38
C VAL A 132 -7.01 11.18 -15.74
N ASP A 133 -6.18 11.23 -16.79
CA ASP A 133 -6.54 10.71 -18.10
C ASP A 133 -6.21 9.22 -18.19
N THR A 134 -7.22 8.38 -17.98
CA THR A 134 -7.07 6.91 -17.93
C THR A 134 -6.62 6.29 -19.25
N ALA A 135 -6.90 6.94 -20.39
CA ALA A 135 -6.54 6.43 -21.71
C ALA A 135 -5.03 6.53 -21.98
N THR A 136 -4.35 7.45 -21.28
CA THR A 136 -2.91 7.69 -21.43
C THR A 136 -2.12 7.41 -20.15
N PHE A 137 -2.78 6.86 -19.12
CA PHE A 137 -2.15 6.58 -17.84
C PHE A 137 -1.14 5.44 -17.95
N GLU A 138 0.08 5.71 -17.51
CA GLU A 138 1.22 4.81 -17.57
C GLU A 138 1.89 4.75 -16.19
N VAL A 139 2.11 3.54 -15.67
CA VAL A 139 2.92 3.35 -14.47
C VAL A 139 4.40 3.28 -14.86
N LEU A 140 5.18 4.23 -14.37
CA LEU A 140 6.61 4.32 -14.68
C LEU A 140 7.39 3.27 -13.91
N TYR A 141 8.05 2.37 -14.64
CA TYR A 141 8.83 1.26 -14.08
C TYR A 141 8.03 0.44 -13.06
N GLY A 142 6.82 0.01 -13.46
CA GLY A 142 5.83 -0.63 -12.58
C GLY A 142 6.32 -1.83 -11.78
N GLU A 143 7.27 -2.61 -12.31
CA GLU A 143 7.85 -3.78 -11.63
C GLU A 143 8.95 -3.43 -10.61
N ARG A 144 9.58 -2.25 -10.74
CA ARG A 144 10.73 -1.83 -9.92
C ARG A 144 10.37 -0.77 -8.89
N ILE A 145 9.66 0.28 -9.31
CA ILE A 145 9.29 1.43 -8.48
C ILE A 145 7.81 1.34 -8.11
N GLY A 146 6.93 1.21 -9.12
CA GLY A 146 5.47 1.12 -8.93
C GLY A 146 4.78 2.33 -8.29
N ASN A 147 5.51 3.29 -7.71
CA ASN A 147 4.98 4.50 -7.06
C ASN A 147 4.86 5.72 -7.99
N MET A 148 5.47 5.67 -9.17
CA MET A 148 5.45 6.77 -10.14
C MET A 148 4.54 6.41 -11.31
N ALA A 149 3.75 7.38 -11.76
CA ALA A 149 2.93 7.24 -12.95
C ALA A 149 2.85 8.59 -13.68
N LYS A 150 2.36 8.58 -14.90
CA LYS A 150 2.03 9.79 -15.65
C LYS A 150 0.83 9.53 -16.53
N ASP A 151 0.15 10.59 -16.90
CA ASP A 151 -0.71 10.59 -18.09
C ASP A 151 -0.21 11.67 -19.06
N ARG A 152 -0.98 12.00 -20.10
CA ARG A 152 -0.58 13.04 -21.05
C ARG A 152 -0.45 14.47 -20.47
N ARG A 153 -1.00 14.73 -19.29
CA ARG A 153 -1.10 16.07 -18.65
C ARG A 153 -0.29 16.16 -17.35
N ASN A 154 -0.30 15.12 -16.55
CA ASN A 154 0.18 15.14 -15.18
C ASN A 154 1.20 14.02 -14.93
N VAL A 155 2.12 14.28 -14.01
CA VAL A 155 2.96 13.26 -13.38
C VAL A 155 2.45 13.02 -11.97
N TYR A 156 2.39 11.76 -11.57
CA TYR A 156 1.88 11.33 -10.30
C TYR A 156 2.97 10.64 -9.48
N PHE A 157 3.06 11.03 -8.22
CA PHE A 157 3.69 10.22 -7.19
C PHE A 157 2.60 9.69 -6.27
N ARG A 158 2.31 8.40 -6.41
CA ARG A 158 1.18 7.73 -5.75
C ARG A 158 -0.15 8.37 -6.13
N ASP A 159 -0.95 8.72 -5.15
CA ASP A 159 -2.24 9.39 -5.26
C ASP A 159 -2.16 10.91 -5.51
N LYS A 160 -0.99 11.47 -5.82
CA LYS A 160 -0.80 12.92 -5.89
C LYS A 160 -0.15 13.37 -7.18
N ILE A 161 -0.67 14.46 -7.76
CA ILE A 161 -0.04 15.19 -8.85
C ILE A 161 1.23 15.87 -8.35
N ILE A 162 2.29 15.85 -9.15
CA ILE A 162 3.51 16.66 -8.98
C ILE A 162 3.28 17.97 -9.76
N PRO A 163 2.93 19.09 -9.11
CA PRO A 163 2.32 20.24 -9.80
C PRO A 163 3.17 20.93 -10.85
N GLU A 164 4.50 20.92 -10.69
CA GLU A 164 5.44 21.59 -11.59
C GLU A 164 6.02 20.66 -12.67
N ALA A 165 5.65 19.39 -12.66
CA ALA A 165 6.24 18.40 -13.55
C ALA A 165 5.63 18.47 -14.95
N ASP A 166 6.47 18.55 -15.97
CA ASP A 166 6.07 18.46 -17.36
C ASP A 166 5.92 17.01 -17.80
N ALA A 167 4.68 16.51 -17.84
CA ALA A 167 4.40 15.12 -18.17
C ALA A 167 4.97 14.68 -19.52
N GLY A 168 5.00 15.57 -20.52
CA GLY A 168 5.50 15.27 -21.87
C GLY A 168 6.98 14.87 -21.91
N SER A 169 7.82 15.52 -21.10
CA SER A 169 9.26 15.27 -21.05
C SER A 169 9.75 14.55 -19.79
N PHE A 170 8.85 14.31 -18.82
CA PHE A 170 9.21 13.65 -17.57
C PHE A 170 9.75 12.24 -17.79
N ARG A 171 10.93 11.98 -17.23
CA ARG A 171 11.59 10.67 -17.21
C ARG A 171 12.40 10.47 -15.94
N ILE A 172 12.41 9.24 -15.43
CA ILE A 172 13.32 8.85 -14.36
C ILE A 172 14.73 8.68 -14.95
N LEU A 173 15.77 9.06 -14.21
CA LEU A 173 17.14 8.79 -14.63
C LEU A 173 17.39 7.28 -14.59
N GLU A 174 17.65 6.68 -15.74
CA GLU A 174 17.83 5.21 -15.87
C GLU A 174 18.92 4.66 -14.96
N GLN A 175 19.96 5.45 -14.69
CA GLN A 175 21.05 5.05 -13.80
C GLN A 175 20.60 4.92 -12.34
N CYS A 176 19.47 5.54 -11.94
CA CYS A 176 18.89 5.34 -10.62
C CYS A 176 18.16 4.00 -10.48
N ILE A 177 17.86 3.32 -11.58
CA ILE A 177 16.96 2.14 -11.61
C ILE A 177 17.58 0.95 -12.35
N ASN A 178 18.82 1.09 -12.83
CA ASN A 178 19.57 0.01 -13.43
C ASN A 178 19.96 -1.02 -12.35
N SER A 179 20.09 -2.29 -12.73
CA SER A 179 20.42 -3.36 -11.78
C SER A 179 21.83 -3.27 -11.18
N ALA A 180 22.70 -2.41 -11.71
CA ALA A 180 24.05 -2.20 -11.18
C ALA A 180 24.06 -1.32 -9.92
N TYR A 181 23.00 -0.55 -9.69
CA TYR A 181 22.85 0.30 -8.51
C TYR A 181 21.56 0.03 -7.75
N TYR A 182 20.46 -0.12 -8.48
CA TYR A 182 19.14 -0.30 -7.89
C TYR A 182 19.06 -1.68 -7.24
N HIS A 183 19.20 -1.70 -5.93
CA HIS A 183 18.83 -2.84 -5.11
C HIS A 183 17.31 -2.82 -4.91
N GLU A 184 16.67 -3.97 -4.73
CA GLU A 184 15.20 -4.09 -4.57
C GLU A 184 14.61 -3.21 -3.43
N TRP A 185 15.47 -2.67 -2.57
CA TRP A 185 15.13 -1.83 -1.41
C TRP A 185 15.46 -0.34 -1.60
N ASP A 186 15.94 0.06 -2.78
CA ASP A 186 16.21 1.46 -3.05
C ASP A 186 14.91 2.26 -3.07
N HIS A 187 14.85 3.22 -2.17
CA HIS A 187 13.67 4.04 -1.94
C HIS A 187 13.85 5.46 -2.46
N THR A 188 14.97 5.76 -3.12
CA THR A 188 15.26 7.11 -3.62
C THR A 188 15.80 7.09 -5.03
N PHE A 189 15.36 8.04 -5.84
CA PHE A 189 15.80 8.18 -7.22
C PHE A 189 15.64 9.62 -7.70
N TYR A 190 16.26 9.91 -8.85
CA TYR A 190 16.14 11.19 -9.50
C TYR A 190 15.38 11.07 -10.82
N ALA A 191 14.62 12.10 -11.13
CA ALA A 191 13.92 12.26 -12.39
C ALA A 191 14.19 13.64 -12.95
N VAL A 192 13.90 13.84 -14.22
CA VAL A 192 14.00 15.12 -14.90
C VAL A 192 12.82 15.29 -15.84
N ASP A 193 12.50 16.56 -16.10
CA ASP A 193 11.75 16.98 -17.25
C ASP A 193 12.50 18.15 -17.92
N ARG A 194 11.89 18.80 -18.92
CA ARG A 194 12.50 19.93 -19.64
C ARG A 194 12.76 21.17 -18.80
N GLN A 195 12.17 21.29 -17.61
CA GLN A 195 12.26 22.46 -16.73
C GLN A 195 13.04 22.19 -15.45
N PHE A 196 12.84 21.01 -14.85
CA PHE A 196 13.30 20.71 -13.51
C PHE A 196 13.92 19.33 -13.40
N ALA A 197 14.73 19.19 -12.36
CA ALA A 197 15.10 17.90 -11.81
C ALA A 197 14.24 17.61 -10.58
N PHE A 198 14.10 16.34 -10.23
CA PHE A 198 13.30 15.90 -9.09
C PHE A 198 14.10 14.87 -8.30
N TYR A 199 14.06 15.00 -6.98
CA TYR A 199 14.46 13.94 -6.06
C TYR A 199 13.21 13.33 -5.44
N ILE A 200 13.10 12.01 -5.51
CA ILE A 200 11.93 11.26 -5.06
C ILE A 200 12.38 10.31 -3.97
N ASP A 201 11.63 10.28 -2.87
CA ASP A 201 11.86 9.43 -1.70
C ASP A 201 10.54 8.70 -1.36
N THR A 202 10.50 7.40 -1.62
CA THR A 202 9.32 6.56 -1.44
C THR A 202 9.02 6.32 0.03
N ILE A 203 10.03 6.18 0.91
CA ILE A 203 9.82 5.99 2.36
C ILE A 203 9.29 7.29 2.99
N ALA A 204 9.97 8.41 2.74
CA ALA A 204 9.55 9.71 3.27
C ALA A 204 8.27 10.25 2.59
N LYS A 205 7.86 9.63 1.48
CA LYS A 205 6.68 10.04 0.69
C LYS A 205 6.83 11.47 0.14
N THR A 206 8.04 11.84 -0.30
CA THR A 206 8.34 13.20 -0.76
C THR A 206 8.88 13.23 -2.18
N VAL A 207 8.50 14.29 -2.90
CA VAL A 207 9.12 14.71 -4.15
C VAL A 207 9.65 16.13 -3.92
N LYS A 208 10.94 16.35 -4.21
CA LYS A 208 11.58 17.66 -4.12
C LYS A 208 11.95 18.11 -5.52
N THR A 209 11.43 19.27 -5.93
CA THR A 209 11.89 19.95 -7.15
C THR A 209 13.28 20.53 -6.94
N ILE A 210 14.17 20.29 -7.90
CA ILE A 210 15.53 20.81 -7.98
C ILE A 210 15.56 21.75 -9.18
N ARG A 211 15.76 23.05 -8.91
CA ARG A 211 15.87 24.09 -9.94
C ARG A 211 17.32 24.19 -10.43
N THR A 212 17.64 23.39 -11.44
CA THR A 212 18.92 23.42 -12.15
C THR A 212 18.77 24.19 -13.48
N LYS A 213 19.85 24.79 -13.98
CA LYS A 213 19.89 25.46 -15.30
C LYS A 213 20.04 24.47 -16.46
N SER A 214 20.37 23.22 -16.17
CA SER A 214 20.69 22.21 -17.18
C SER A 214 20.05 20.85 -16.84
N PRO A 215 18.70 20.78 -16.73
CA PRO A 215 18.01 19.55 -16.32
C PRO A 215 18.27 18.39 -17.28
N ASP A 216 18.35 18.65 -18.59
CA ASP A 216 18.64 17.61 -19.60
C ASP A 216 20.05 16.99 -19.47
N ARG A 217 20.99 17.72 -18.83
CA ARG A 217 22.37 17.26 -18.57
C ARG A 217 22.54 16.68 -17.17
N LEU A 218 21.47 16.56 -16.39
CA LEU A 218 21.53 15.94 -15.08
C LEU A 218 21.89 14.47 -15.22
N ARG A 219 23.00 14.09 -14.59
CA ARG A 219 23.48 12.71 -14.53
C ARG A 219 23.42 12.19 -13.11
N PHE A 220 23.32 10.88 -12.97
CA PHE A 220 23.37 10.22 -11.67
C PHE A 220 24.69 9.47 -11.52
N GLN A 221 25.32 9.60 -10.37
CA GLN A 221 26.58 8.95 -10.01
C GLN A 221 26.53 8.47 -8.58
N ILE A 222 27.14 7.31 -8.34
CA ILE A 222 27.30 6.74 -7.01
C ILE A 222 28.72 7.03 -6.56
N LYS A 223 28.87 7.52 -5.33
CA LYS A 223 30.16 7.73 -4.70
C LYS A 223 30.03 7.44 -3.21
N ASP A 224 30.92 6.61 -2.68
CA ASP A 224 30.93 6.23 -1.27
C ASP A 224 29.56 5.69 -0.83
N GLU A 225 28.98 4.79 -1.64
CA GLU A 225 27.65 4.17 -1.48
C GLU A 225 26.46 5.15 -1.53
N LEU A 226 26.70 6.43 -1.82
CA LEU A 226 25.68 7.47 -1.89
C LEU A 226 25.37 7.86 -3.33
N GLY A 227 24.07 7.99 -3.63
CA GLY A 227 23.56 8.44 -4.93
C GLY A 227 23.52 9.96 -5.06
N TYR A 228 24.26 10.50 -6.00
CA TYR A 228 24.31 11.92 -6.33
C TYR A 228 23.72 12.19 -7.70
N ALA A 229 22.86 13.21 -7.80
CA ALA A 229 22.60 13.84 -9.08
C ALA A 229 23.62 14.95 -9.32
N ILE A 230 24.05 15.16 -10.56
CA ILE A 230 25.10 16.13 -10.90
C ILE A 230 24.65 16.88 -12.16
N ASP A 231 24.62 18.21 -12.09
CA ASP A 231 24.44 19.07 -13.26
C ASP A 231 25.80 19.65 -13.69
N ASP A 232 25.81 20.76 -14.43
CA ASP A 232 27.08 21.39 -14.85
C ASP A 232 27.79 22.13 -13.71
N ASP A 233 27.02 22.61 -12.74
CA ASP A 233 27.47 23.57 -11.74
C ASP A 233 27.60 22.92 -10.34
N TYR A 234 26.81 21.88 -10.05
CA TYR A 234 26.56 21.36 -8.71
C TYR A 234 26.31 19.85 -8.65
N ARG A 235 26.52 19.31 -7.45
CA ARG A 235 26.08 17.96 -7.06
C ARG A 235 24.93 18.06 -6.07
N TYR A 236 24.03 17.10 -6.10
CA TYR A 236 22.86 17.02 -5.25
C TYR A 236 22.85 15.68 -4.54
N LEU A 237 22.75 15.70 -3.21
CA LEU A 237 22.55 14.52 -2.37
C LEU A 237 21.20 14.66 -1.67
N PHE A 238 20.35 13.64 -1.81
CA PHE A 238 18.97 13.65 -1.29
C PHE A 238 18.16 14.89 -1.72
N GLY A 239 18.38 15.31 -2.97
CA GLY A 239 17.79 16.52 -3.56
C GLY A 239 18.33 17.84 -3.02
N LYS A 240 19.38 17.84 -2.21
CA LYS A 240 20.01 19.06 -1.66
C LYS A 240 21.36 19.30 -2.32
N ARG A 241 21.57 20.54 -2.77
CA ARG A 241 22.85 20.99 -3.32
C ARG A 241 23.98 20.77 -2.30
N LYS A 242 25.08 20.19 -2.76
CA LYS A 242 26.34 20.04 -2.04
C LYS A 242 27.37 20.97 -2.68
N ARG A 243 28.22 21.56 -1.83
CA ARG A 243 29.40 22.31 -2.29
C ARG A 243 30.49 21.34 -2.72
#